data_AF-A0A937KXQ1-F1
#
_entry.id   AF-A0A937KXQ1-F1
#
_cell.length_a   1.000
_cell.length_b   1.000
_cell.length_c   1.000
_cell.angle_alpha   90.00
_cell.angle_beta   90.00
_cell.angle_gamma   90.00
#
_symmetry.space_group_name_H-M   'P 1'
#
loop_
_entity.id
_entity.type
_entity.pdbx_description
1 polymer ?
#
loop_
_entity_poly.entity_id
_entity_poly.type
_entity_poly.pdbx_seq_one_letter_code
_entity_poly.pdbx_strand_id
1 'polypeptide(L)'
;RKNSKTFGKYFSVLLSDMNNYQFFIPKGFAHGFSVLSEKARVQYMVDNFYDKKNEFGINPLDKDLNINWKVKNPIISEKDISSPNFDKNQHYNF
;
A
#
# COMPACT_ATOMS: atom_id res chain seq x y z
N ARG A 1 4.08 -5.72 -10.80
CA ARG A 1 4.80 -5.31 -12.02
C ARG A 1 5.50 -6.50 -12.66
N LYS A 2 5.00 -6.97 -13.80
CA LYS A 2 5.61 -8.07 -14.57
C LYS A 2 7.08 -7.77 -14.87
N ASN A 3 7.95 -8.77 -14.74
CA ASN A 3 9.40 -8.69 -15.02
C ASN A 3 10.21 -7.67 -14.19
N SER A 4 9.64 -7.09 -13.12
CA SER A 4 10.37 -6.18 -12.24
C SER A 4 11.42 -6.94 -11.42
N LYS A 5 12.69 -6.49 -11.47
CA LYS A 5 13.79 -7.05 -10.65
C LYS A 5 13.52 -6.93 -9.14
N THR A 6 12.68 -5.99 -8.74
CA THR A 6 12.27 -5.75 -7.34
C THR A 6 10.80 -6.12 -7.09
N PHE A 7 10.25 -7.05 -7.86
CA PHE A 7 8.88 -7.53 -7.62
C PHE A 7 8.74 -8.18 -6.23
N GLY A 8 7.63 -7.91 -5.54
CA GLY A 8 7.41 -8.35 -4.16
C GLY A 8 8.28 -7.64 -3.10
N LYS A 9 9.04 -6.60 -3.49
CA LYS A 9 9.75 -5.74 -2.54
C LYS A 9 8.91 -4.51 -2.23
N TYR A 10 8.99 -4.04 -0.99
CA TYR A 10 8.40 -2.78 -0.57
C TYR A 10 9.48 -1.75 -0.26
N PHE A 11 9.09 -0.49 -0.33
CA PHE A 11 9.84 0.66 0.15
C PHE A 11 8.90 1.49 1.02
N SER A 12 9.42 2.06 2.11
CA SER A 12 8.65 2.96 2.97
C SER A 12 9.46 4.21 3.32
N VAL A 13 8.75 5.31 3.50
CA VAL A 13 9.29 6.60 3.93
C VAL A 13 8.33 7.19 4.96
N LEU A 14 8.88 7.89 5.96
CA LEU A 14 8.06 8.63 6.92
C LEU A 14 7.59 9.93 6.24
N LEU A 15 6.28 10.14 6.18
CA LEU A 15 5.69 11.40 5.77
C LEU A 15 5.13 12.12 7.00
N SER A 16 5.44 13.41 7.14
CA SER A 16 4.90 14.25 8.20
C SER A 16 4.74 15.70 7.74
N ASP A 17 3.94 16.44 8.49
CA ASP A 17 3.82 17.90 8.41
C ASP A 17 5.15 18.63 8.71
N MET A 18 6.07 17.97 9.42
CA MET A 18 7.39 18.52 9.71
C MET A 18 8.36 18.37 8.53
N ASN A 19 8.39 17.20 7.86
CA ASN A 19 9.33 16.98 6.75
C ASN A 19 8.78 17.45 5.40
N ASN A 20 7.46 17.59 5.27
CA ASN A 20 6.77 18.02 4.06
C ASN A 20 7.13 17.21 2.81
N TYR A 21 7.53 15.95 2.99
CA TYR A 21 7.82 15.07 1.88
C TYR A 21 6.51 14.71 1.15
N GLN A 22 6.61 14.67 -0.16
CA GLN A 22 5.58 14.11 -1.03
C GLN A 22 6.13 12.83 -1.65
N PHE A 23 5.27 11.82 -1.78
CA PHE A 23 5.67 10.54 -2.33
C PHE A 23 4.81 10.20 -3.54
N PHE A 24 5.45 10.12 -4.71
CA PHE A 24 4.82 9.69 -5.94
C PHE A 24 4.92 8.17 -6.09
N ILE A 25 3.78 7.51 -6.22
CA ILE A 25 3.69 6.07 -6.47
C ILE A 25 3.27 5.87 -7.94
N PRO A 26 4.15 5.33 -8.81
CA PRO A 26 3.80 5.07 -10.20
C PRO A 26 2.71 4.00 -10.33
N LYS A 27 2.01 3.98 -11.48
CA LYS A 27 1.09 2.88 -11.83
C LYS A 27 1.79 1.52 -11.75
N GLY A 28 1.04 0.50 -11.32
CA GLY A 28 1.55 -0.86 -11.17
C GLY A 28 2.15 -1.20 -9.80
N PHE A 29 2.06 -0.30 -8.83
CA PHE A 29 2.40 -0.54 -7.43
C PHE A 29 1.13 -0.58 -6.57
N ALA A 30 1.14 -1.44 -5.55
CA ALA A 30 0.23 -1.30 -4.42
C ALA A 30 0.74 -0.16 -3.52
N HIS A 31 -0.18 0.58 -2.91
CA HIS A 31 0.12 1.66 -1.98
C HIS A 31 -0.69 1.46 -0.69
N GLY A 32 -0.07 1.73 0.45
CA GLY A 32 -0.70 1.71 1.76
C GLY A 32 0.11 2.55 2.75
N PHE A 33 -0.52 2.98 3.84
CA PHE A 33 0.12 3.76 4.88
C PHE A 33 -0.40 3.34 6.27
N SER A 34 0.43 3.55 7.29
CA SER A 34 0.03 3.46 8.69
C SER A 34 0.14 4.84 9.35
N VAL A 35 -0.81 5.16 10.22
CA VAL A 35 -0.82 6.41 10.97
C VAL A 35 -0.03 6.21 12.27
N LEU A 36 1.03 6.99 12.45
CA LEU A 36 1.95 6.89 13.61
C LEU A 36 1.70 7.96 14.69
N SER A 37 0.79 8.89 14.43
CA SER A 37 0.35 9.94 15.35
C SER A 37 -1.08 9.68 15.85
N GLU A 38 -1.56 10.47 16.81
CA GLU A 38 -2.96 10.38 17.26
C GLU A 38 -3.94 10.68 16.11
N LYS A 39 -3.59 11.66 15.26
CA LYS A 39 -4.38 12.10 14.11
C LYS A 39 -3.46 12.38 12.92
N ALA A 40 -3.92 12.03 11.73
CA ALA A 40 -3.27 12.37 10.48
C ALA A 40 -4.29 12.79 9.43
N ARG A 41 -3.91 13.77 8.61
CA ARG A 41 -4.62 14.11 7.38
C ARG A 41 -3.72 13.74 6.21
N VAL A 42 -4.21 12.85 5.36
CA VAL A 42 -3.50 12.43 4.14
C VAL A 42 -4.23 13.03 2.94
N GLN A 43 -3.49 13.73 2.08
CA GLN A 43 -3.97 14.21 0.80
C GLN A 43 -3.17 13.52 -0.29
N TYR A 44 -3.87 13.02 -1.31
CA TYR A 44 -3.23 12.41 -2.47
C TYR A 44 -3.97 12.82 -3.74
N MET A 45 -3.21 12.94 -4.83
CA MET A 45 -3.74 13.16 -6.16
C MET A 45 -3.77 11.83 -6.91
N VAL A 46 -4.81 11.63 -7.70
CA VAL A 46 -4.97 10.46 -8.56
C VAL A 46 -4.99 10.91 -10.02
N ASP A 47 -4.44 10.07 -10.90
CA ASP A 47 -4.39 10.35 -12.34
C ASP A 47 -5.54 9.71 -13.12
N ASN A 48 -6.47 9.05 -12.42
CA ASN A 48 -7.68 8.45 -12.99
C ASN A 48 -8.83 8.46 -11.98
N PHE A 49 -10.06 8.33 -12.50
CA PHE A 49 -11.25 8.20 -11.66
C PHE A 49 -11.28 6.85 -10.93
N TYR A 50 -11.94 6.84 -9.78
CA TYR A 50 -12.14 5.62 -9.01
C TYR A 50 -13.04 4.63 -9.77
N ASP A 51 -12.58 3.38 -9.87
CA ASP A 51 -13.35 2.27 -10.43
C ASP A 51 -13.27 1.06 -9.49
N LYS A 52 -14.37 0.82 -8.78
CA LYS A 52 -14.49 -0.29 -7.81
C LYS A 52 -14.26 -1.67 -8.45
N LYS A 53 -14.60 -1.85 -9.75
CA LYS A 53 -14.46 -3.16 -10.41
C LYS A 53 -13.00 -3.51 -10.71
N ASN A 54 -12.18 -2.49 -10.90
CA ASN A 54 -10.75 -2.62 -11.22
C ASN A 54 -9.87 -2.36 -9.99
N GLU A 55 -10.47 -2.17 -8.82
CA GLU A 55 -9.74 -2.05 -7.57
C GLU A 55 -9.21 -3.41 -7.13
N PHE A 56 -7.91 -3.46 -6.84
CA PHE A 56 -7.25 -4.65 -6.33
C PHE A 56 -6.48 -4.29 -5.05
N GLY A 57 -6.64 -5.13 -4.02
CA GLY A 57 -5.95 -5.01 -2.74
C GLY A 57 -5.03 -6.20 -2.48
N ILE A 58 -4.04 -5.99 -1.62
CA ILE A 58 -3.21 -7.06 -1.06
C ILE A 58 -3.41 -7.01 0.45
N ASN A 59 -3.51 -8.18 1.09
CA ASN A 59 -3.64 -8.27 2.53
C ASN A 59 -2.46 -7.52 3.20
N PRO A 60 -2.71 -6.47 4.00
CA PRO A 60 -1.62 -5.74 4.65
C PRO A 60 -0.90 -6.57 5.71
N LEU A 61 -1.50 -7.67 6.18
CA LEU A 61 -0.92 -8.63 7.12
C LEU A 61 -0.23 -9.83 6.43
N ASP A 62 -0.04 -9.74 5.11
CA ASP A 62 0.66 -10.75 4.33
C ASP A 62 2.08 -11.01 4.88
N LYS A 63 2.36 -12.27 5.21
CA LYS A 63 3.62 -12.70 5.83
C LYS A 63 4.79 -12.73 4.84
N ASP A 64 4.52 -12.86 3.54
CA ASP A 64 5.56 -12.95 2.52
C ASP A 64 6.14 -11.56 2.20
N LEU A 65 5.29 -10.53 2.17
CA LEU A 65 5.71 -9.14 2.06
C LEU A 65 6.37 -8.61 3.34
N ASN A 66 5.94 -9.11 4.50
CA ASN A 66 6.51 -8.82 5.82
C ASN A 66 6.80 -7.32 6.05
N ILE A 67 5.79 -6.49 5.78
CA ILE A 67 5.92 -5.03 5.83
C ILE A 67 6.03 -4.58 7.29
N ASN A 68 7.06 -3.80 7.62
CA ASN A 68 7.17 -3.17 8.92
C ASN A 68 6.28 -1.92 9.00
N TRP A 69 5.03 -2.12 9.41
CA TRP A 69 4.02 -1.07 9.54
C TRP A 69 4.24 -0.13 10.73
N LYS A 70 5.17 -0.42 11.65
CA LYS A 70 5.47 0.40 12.84
C LYS A 70 4.27 0.71 13.75
N VAL A 71 3.26 -0.16 13.72
CA VAL A 71 2.07 -0.07 14.58
C VAL A 71 1.80 -1.43 15.23
N LYS A 72 1.50 -1.43 16.53
CA LYS A 72 1.33 -2.69 17.30
C LYS A 72 -0.08 -3.29 17.14
N ASN A 73 -1.11 -2.45 17.19
CA ASN A 73 -2.52 -2.85 17.12
C ASN A 73 -3.22 -2.02 16.03
N PRO A 74 -2.99 -2.34 14.74
CA PRO A 74 -3.59 -1.57 13.66
C PRO A 74 -5.10 -1.76 13.62
N ILE A 75 -5.82 -0.68 13.34
CA ILE A 75 -7.23 -0.75 12.95
C ILE A 75 -7.24 -0.85 11.42
N ILE A 76 -7.74 -1.96 10.91
CA ILE A 76 -7.74 -2.28 9.47
C ILE A 76 -9.17 -2.57 9.05
N SER A 77 -9.56 -2.12 7.86
CA SER A 77 -10.90 -2.39 7.33
C SER A 77 -11.10 -3.88 7.04
N GLU A 78 -12.33 -4.38 7.12
CA GLU A 78 -12.66 -5.76 6.76
C GLU A 78 -12.30 -6.08 5.30
N LYS A 79 -12.44 -5.09 4.41
CA LYS A 79 -12.07 -5.18 2.99
C LYS A 79 -10.58 -5.47 2.80
N ASP A 80 -9.71 -4.74 3.53
CA ASP A 80 -8.27 -4.93 3.40
C ASP A 80 -7.82 -6.25 4.04
N ILE A 81 -8.41 -6.64 5.18
CA ILE A 81 -8.17 -7.95 5.81
C ILE A 81 -8.59 -9.10 4.89
N SER A 82 -9.68 -8.91 4.15
CA SER A 82 -10.22 -9.92 3.22
C SER A 82 -9.55 -9.91 1.85
N SER A 83 -8.59 -9.01 1.61
CA SER A 83 -7.81 -9.01 0.37
C SER A 83 -6.94 -10.27 0.29
N PRO A 84 -6.63 -10.75 -0.92
CA PRO A 84 -5.75 -11.90 -1.10
C PRO A 84 -4.34 -11.59 -0.57
N ASN A 85 -3.67 -12.64 -0.07
CA ASN A 85 -2.24 -12.60 0.20
C ASN A 85 -1.46 -12.35 -1.09
N PHE A 86 -0.23 -11.87 -0.94
CA PHE A 86 0.65 -11.67 -2.07
C PHE A 86 1.06 -13.03 -2.65
N ASP A 87 0.92 -13.19 -3.96
CA ASP A 87 1.37 -14.35 -4.70
C ASP A 87 2.42 -13.92 -5.71
N LYS A 88 3.65 -14.36 -5.48
CA LYS A 88 4.80 -14.12 -6.37
C LYS A 88 4.61 -14.69 -7.78
N ASN A 89 3.73 -15.67 -7.95
CA ASN A 89 3.43 -16.32 -9.22
C ASN A 89 2.21 -15.69 -9.93
N GLN A 90 1.45 -14.83 -9.24
CA GLN A 90 0.29 -14.18 -9.82
C GLN A 90 0.71 -13.05 -10.77
N HIS A 91 0.03 -13.00 -11.92
CA HIS A 91 0.10 -11.87 -12.82
C HIS A 91 -0.90 -10.79 -12.38
N TYR A 92 -0.40 -9.83 -11.60
CA TYR A 92 -1.15 -8.61 -11.32
C TYR A 92 -1.18 -7.74 -12.58
N ASN A 93 -2.32 -7.69 -13.24
CA ASN A 93 -2.60 -6.80 -14.36
C ASN A 93 -3.09 -5.47 -13.76
N PHE A 94 -2.16 -4.53 -13.61
CA PHE A 94 -2.43 -3.14 -13.24
C PHE A 94 -2.45 -2.25 -14.49
#